data_AF-A0A9N9XB03-F1
#
_entry.id   AF-A0A9N9XB03-F1
#
_cell.length_a   1.000
_cell.length_b   1.000
_cell.length_c   1.000
_cell.angle_alpha   90.00
_cell.angle_beta   90.00
_cell.angle_gamma   90.00
#
_symmetry.space_group_name_H-M   'P 1'
#
loop_
_entity.id
_entity.type
_entity.pdbx_description
1 polymer ?
#
loop_
_entity_poly.entity_id
_entity_poly.type
_entity_poly.pdbx_seq_one_letter_code
_entity_poly.pdbx_strand_id
1 'polypeptide(L)'
;MQPIAYLVKEALPNYLSNLPIPDTIGGWFGLGLKDIVALVPPAAVVAGITYMSYKAFCPKGRCGSKSGCSAVNPGILKQSDKVVDSVDIEDIADKAVFCRCWRSKKLALL
;
A
#
# COMPACT_ATOMS: atom_id res chain seq x y z
N MET A 1 -12.96 19.08 26.21
CA MET A 1 -13.64 19.71 25.05
C MET A 1 -13.06 21.09 24.69
N GLN A 2 -12.75 21.95 25.66
CA GLN A 2 -12.21 23.31 25.44
C GLN A 2 -10.92 23.41 24.58
N PRO A 3 -9.87 22.57 24.76
CA PRO A 3 -8.61 22.74 24.01
C PRO A 3 -8.74 22.36 22.53
N ILE A 4 -9.58 21.36 22.21
CA ILE A 4 -9.84 20.97 20.81
C ILE A 4 -10.65 22.07 20.12
N ALA A 5 -11.64 22.64 20.81
CA ALA A 5 -12.44 23.75 20.29
C ALA A 5 -11.55 24.97 19.99
N TYR A 6 -10.64 25.32 20.90
CA TYR A 6 -9.68 26.39 20.68
C TYR A 6 -8.73 26.10 19.50
N LEU A 7 -8.18 24.89 19.43
CA LEU A 7 -7.26 24.53 18.35
C LEU A 7 -7.93 24.58 16.97
N VAL A 8 -9.16 24.07 16.86
CA VAL A 8 -9.90 24.01 15.60
C VAL A 8 -10.47 25.38 15.20
N LYS A 9 -10.98 26.16 16.16
CA LYS A 9 -11.67 27.42 15.86
C LYS A 9 -10.76 28.64 15.85
N GLU A 10 -9.68 28.63 16.62
CA GLU A 10 -8.82 29.80 16.80
C GLU A 10 -7.42 29.54 16.24
N ALA A 11 -6.70 28.55 16.78
CA ALA A 11 -5.28 28.37 16.44
C ALA A 11 -5.08 28.01 14.97
N LEU A 12 -5.92 27.11 14.42
CA LEU A 12 -5.79 26.67 13.03
C LEU A 12 -6.14 27.77 12.02
N PRO A 13 -7.28 28.49 12.11
CA PRO A 13 -7.58 29.59 11.18
C PRO A 13 -6.56 30.72 11.27
N ASN A 14 -6.09 31.06 12.48
CA ASN A 14 -5.06 32.09 12.67
C ASN A 14 -3.71 31.67 12.07
N TYR A 15 -3.36 30.38 12.12
CA TYR A 15 -2.17 29.89 11.45
C TYR A 15 -2.33 29.94 9.93
N LEU A 16 -3.47 29.46 9.41
CA LEU A 16 -3.75 29.38 7.98
C LEU A 16 -3.86 30.76 7.29
N SER A 17 -4.34 31.79 7.99
CA SER A 17 -4.46 33.16 7.45
C SER A 17 -3.13 33.89 7.33
N ASN A 18 -2.12 33.50 8.10
CA ASN A 18 -0.81 34.14 8.13
C ASN A 18 0.22 33.47 7.19
N LEU A 19 -0.19 32.53 6.32
CA LEU A 19 0.74 31.90 5.40
C LEU A 19 1.16 32.84 4.26
N PRO A 20 2.45 32.88 3.91
CA PRO A 20 2.97 33.60 2.76
C PRO A 20 2.70 32.83 1.47
N ILE A 21 1.45 32.84 0.99
CA ILE A 21 1.04 32.21 -0.26
C ILE A 21 1.27 33.22 -1.40
N PRO A 22 2.16 32.95 -2.36
CA PRO A 22 2.38 33.84 -3.48
C PRO A 22 1.22 33.77 -4.49
N ASP A 23 0.73 34.93 -4.93
CA ASP A 23 -0.35 35.04 -5.93
C ASP A 23 0.10 34.76 -7.37
N THR A 24 1.42 34.70 -7.61
CA THR A 24 2.00 34.47 -8.93
C THR A 24 2.87 33.22 -8.95
N ILE A 25 2.92 32.57 -10.12
CA ILE A 25 3.75 31.37 -10.34
C ILE A 25 5.24 31.66 -10.08
N GLY A 26 5.70 32.88 -10.40
CA GLY A 26 7.09 33.30 -10.13
C GLY A 26 7.41 33.59 -8.66
N GLY A 27 6.38 33.89 -7.84
CA GLY A 27 6.57 34.20 -6.43
C GLY A 27 7.07 33.01 -5.61
N TRP A 28 6.83 31.77 -6.07
CA TRP A 28 7.32 30.55 -5.43
C TRP A 28 8.85 30.45 -5.36
N PHE A 29 9.55 31.10 -6.30
CA PHE A 29 11.02 31.12 -6.32
C PHE A 29 11.64 32.18 -5.39
N GLY A 30 10.81 33.06 -4.81
CA GLY A 30 11.25 34.15 -3.94
C GLY A 30 11.01 33.91 -2.45
N LEU A 31 10.55 32.72 -2.02
CA LEU A 31 10.26 32.46 -0.61
C LEU A 31 11.55 32.37 0.23
N GLY A 32 11.54 33.05 1.37
CA GLY A 32 12.59 32.88 2.37
C GLY A 32 12.46 31.55 3.11
N LEU A 33 13.54 31.13 3.79
CA LEU A 33 13.56 29.90 4.60
C LEU A 33 12.41 29.84 5.63
N LYS A 34 12.04 30.98 6.24
CA LYS A 34 10.94 31.06 7.21
C LYS A 34 9.58 30.77 6.57
N ASP A 35 9.37 31.27 5.36
CA ASP A 35 8.13 31.12 4.60
C ASP A 35 7.96 29.67 4.12
N ILE A 36 9.07 29.05 3.69
CA ILE A 36 9.10 27.63 3.33
C ILE A 36 8.74 26.76 4.53
N VAL A 37 9.32 27.03 5.71
CA VAL A 37 9.03 26.25 6.93
C VAL A 37 7.57 26.40 7.35
N ALA A 38 6.99 27.59 7.25
CA ALA A 38 5.57 27.82 7.54
C ALA A 38 4.64 27.06 6.58
N LEU A 39 5.08 26.74 5.36
CA LEU A 39 4.28 26.02 4.38
C LEU A 39 4.36 24.50 4.51
N VAL A 40 5.31 23.97 5.30
CA VAL A 40 5.51 22.51 5.44
C VAL A 40 4.26 21.78 5.97
N PRO A 41 3.58 22.24 7.05
CA PRO A 41 2.43 21.51 7.57
C PRO A 41 1.26 21.35 6.57
N PRO A 42 0.76 22.41 5.89
CA PRO A 42 -0.29 22.23 4.90
C PRO A 42 0.20 21.43 3.67
N ALA A 43 1.46 21.60 3.24
CA ALA A 43 2.01 20.81 2.14
C ALA A 43 2.07 19.32 2.47
N ALA A 44 2.45 18.96 3.70
CA ALA A 44 2.45 17.57 4.16
C ALA A 44 1.05 16.96 4.19
N VAL A 45 0.03 17.72 4.60
CA VAL A 45 -1.37 17.27 4.57
C VAL A 45 -1.84 17.04 3.14
N VAL A 46 -1.59 17.98 2.22
CA VAL A 46 -1.95 17.84 0.81
C VAL A 46 -1.25 16.63 0.19
N ALA A 47 0.06 16.50 0.38
CA ALA A 47 0.83 15.37 -0.12
C ALA A 47 0.31 14.03 0.45
N GLY A 48 -0.04 13.99 1.73
CA GLY A 48 -0.64 12.82 2.37
C GLY A 48 -1.99 12.45 1.74
N ILE A 49 -2.89 13.41 1.55
CA ILE A 49 -4.20 13.18 0.92
C ILE A 49 -4.03 12.72 -0.53
N THR A 50 -3.15 13.34 -1.31
CA THR A 50 -2.89 12.96 -2.70
C THR A 50 -2.32 11.54 -2.77
N TYR A 51 -1.36 11.19 -1.91
CA TYR A 51 -0.76 9.86 -1.87
C TYR A 51 -1.78 8.78 -1.47
N MET A 52 -2.60 9.05 -0.44
CA MET A 52 -3.65 8.13 0.01
C MET A 52 -4.72 7.94 -1.06
N SER A 53 -5.15 9.02 -1.71
CA SER A 53 -6.09 8.97 -2.84
C SER A 53 -5.51 8.18 -4.02
N TYR A 54 -4.24 8.41 -4.38
CA TYR A 54 -3.57 7.66 -5.44
C TYR A 54 -3.55 6.15 -5.13
N LYS A 55 -3.22 5.76 -3.89
CA LYS A 55 -3.24 4.35 -3.48
C LYS A 55 -4.66 3.77 -3.43
N ALA A 56 -5.66 4.58 -3.06
CA ALA A 56 -7.05 4.17 -2.96
C ALA A 56 -7.77 4.06 -4.31
N PHE A 57 -7.36 4.80 -5.34
CA PHE A 57 -8.07 4.81 -6.63
C PHE A 57 -7.24 4.27 -7.79
N CYS A 58 -5.91 4.27 -7.70
CA CYS A 58 -5.05 3.79 -8.79
C CYS A 58 -4.62 2.32 -8.55
N PRO A 59 -4.99 1.36 -9.44
CA PRO A 59 -4.60 -0.04 -9.31
C PRO A 59 -3.07 -0.23 -9.28
N LYS A 60 -2.33 0.62 -10.00
CA LYS A 60 -0.85 0.64 -10.01
C LYS A 60 -0.25 1.05 -8.65
N GLY A 61 -0.95 1.90 -7.88
CA GLY A 61 -0.55 2.28 -6.52
C GLY A 61 -0.79 1.19 -5.47
N ARG A 62 -1.62 0.18 -5.81
CA ARG A 62 -1.86 -1.00 -4.98
C ARG A 62 -0.88 -2.15 -5.22
N CYS A 63 0.05 -2.02 -6.18
CA CYS A 63 0.97 -3.09 -6.58
C CYS A 63 1.91 -3.58 -5.46
N GLY A 64 2.00 -2.90 -4.31
CA GLY A 64 2.75 -3.38 -3.15
C GLY A 64 2.00 -4.35 -2.22
N SER A 65 0.67 -4.52 -2.37
CA SER A 65 -0.07 -5.45 -1.54
C SER A 65 -1.38 -5.88 -2.20
N LYS A 66 -1.45 -7.15 -2.61
CA LYS A 66 -2.66 -7.89 -3.02
C LYS A 66 -3.33 -7.42 -4.33
N SER A 67 -2.90 -8.01 -5.45
CA SER A 67 -3.78 -8.43 -6.57
C SER A 67 -3.06 -8.94 -7.82
N GLY A 68 -1.72 -9.13 -7.80
CA GLY A 68 -0.99 -9.74 -8.92
C GLY A 68 -0.26 -11.05 -8.62
N CYS A 69 0.12 -11.30 -7.37
CA CYS A 69 0.85 -12.51 -6.97
C CYS A 69 0.23 -13.08 -5.70
N SER A 70 -1.01 -13.58 -5.78
CA SER A 70 -1.43 -14.56 -4.77
C SER A 70 -0.53 -15.77 -4.98
N ALA A 71 0.38 -16.03 -4.05
CA ALA A 71 1.25 -17.20 -4.13
C ALA A 71 0.36 -18.44 -4.28
N VAL A 72 0.48 -19.12 -5.42
CA VAL A 72 -0.34 -20.30 -5.74
C VAL A 72 -0.15 -21.34 -4.64
N ASN A 73 1.10 -21.59 -4.27
CA ASN A 73 1.48 -22.39 -3.11
C ASN A 73 1.56 -21.52 -1.84
N PRO A 74 0.72 -21.73 -0.80
CA PRO A 74 0.73 -20.93 0.41
C PRO A 74 1.73 -21.45 1.45
N GLY A 75 2.09 -22.74 1.43
CA GLY A 75 2.86 -23.34 2.53
C GLY A 75 3.37 -24.77 2.34
N ILE A 76 3.22 -25.36 1.17
CA ILE A 76 3.70 -26.71 0.88
C ILE A 76 5.20 -26.65 0.52
N LEU A 77 6.04 -27.46 1.20
CA LEU A 77 7.46 -27.66 0.89
C LEU A 77 8.24 -26.38 0.55
N LYS A 78 8.06 -25.32 1.35
CA LYS A 78 8.67 -24.00 1.10
C LYS A 78 10.20 -23.96 1.21
N GLN A 79 10.81 -25.03 1.71
CA GLN A 79 12.26 -25.17 1.82
C GLN A 79 12.90 -25.60 0.50
N SER A 80 12.13 -26.14 -0.46
CA SER A 80 12.65 -26.47 -1.77
C SER A 80 12.41 -25.35 -2.76
N ASP A 81 13.41 -25.08 -3.59
CA ASP A 81 13.35 -24.05 -4.64
C ASP A 81 12.28 -24.38 -5.70
N LYS A 82 12.03 -25.68 -5.91
CA LYS A 82 11.01 -26.20 -6.81
C LYS A 82 10.39 -27.46 -6.22
N VAL A 83 9.07 -27.47 -6.15
CA VAL A 83 8.29 -28.65 -5.71
C VAL A 83 7.79 -29.37 -6.95
N VAL A 84 8.20 -30.63 -7.12
CA VAL A 84 7.80 -31.53 -8.22
C VAL A 84 7.51 -32.89 -7.61
N ASP A 85 6.37 -33.46 -7.95
CA ASP A 85 6.00 -34.83 -7.58
C ASP A 85 6.05 -35.72 -8.83
N SER A 86 6.67 -36.89 -8.70
CA SER A 86 6.75 -37.93 -9.74
C SER A 86 6.09 -39.20 -9.21
N VAL A 87 5.27 -39.84 -10.02
CA VAL A 87 4.57 -41.10 -9.69
C VAL A 87 4.74 -42.04 -10.86
N ASP A 88 5.17 -43.27 -10.58
CA ASP A 88 5.29 -44.31 -11.59
C ASP A 88 3.90 -44.85 -11.95
N ILE A 89 3.68 -45.12 -13.24
CA ILE A 89 2.34 -45.53 -13.72
C ILE A 89 1.91 -46.90 -13.18
N GLU A 90 2.88 -47.75 -12.80
CA GLU A 90 2.65 -49.07 -12.24
C GLU A 90 2.08 -49.01 -10.80
N ASP A 91 2.32 -47.90 -10.09
CA ASP A 91 1.82 -47.68 -8.73
C ASP A 91 0.38 -47.14 -8.70
N ILE A 92 -0.18 -46.84 -9.87
CA ILE A 92 -1.56 -46.38 -10.01
C ILE A 92 -2.46 -47.61 -10.14
N ALA A 93 -3.24 -47.92 -9.10
CA ALA A 93 -4.18 -49.04 -9.11
C ALA A 93 -5.33 -48.85 -10.14
N ASP A 94 -6.45 -48.26 -9.73
CA ASP A 94 -7.58 -48.04 -10.64
C ASP A 94 -7.69 -46.58 -11.10
N LYS A 95 -7.46 -45.63 -10.17
CA LYS A 95 -7.57 -44.18 -10.43
C LYS A 95 -6.82 -43.40 -9.36
N ALA A 96 -6.03 -42.41 -9.80
CA ALA A 96 -5.39 -41.44 -8.93
C ALA A 96 -5.90 -40.02 -9.22
N VAL A 97 -5.97 -39.17 -8.20
CA VAL A 97 -6.33 -37.75 -8.33
C VAL A 97 -5.23 -36.91 -7.70
N PHE A 98 -4.63 -36.04 -8.52
CA PHE A 98 -3.53 -35.17 -8.11
C PHE A 98 -3.98 -33.74 -7.81
N CYS A 99 -3.36 -33.13 -6.80
CA CYS A 99 -3.64 -31.75 -6.43
C CYS A 99 -3.05 -30.78 -7.47
N ARG A 100 -3.88 -29.87 -7.99
CA ARG A 100 -3.43 -28.76 -8.86
C ARG A 100 -3.55 -27.38 -8.21
N CYS A 101 -4.14 -27.32 -7.02
CA CYS A 101 -4.50 -26.06 -6.34
C CYS A 101 -3.57 -25.68 -5.19
N TRP A 102 -2.65 -26.56 -4.78
CA TRP A 102 -1.77 -26.34 -3.63
C TRP A 102 -2.52 -26.05 -2.31
N ARG A 103 -3.69 -26.67 -2.13
CA ARG A 103 -4.51 -26.58 -0.90
C ARG A 103 -4.76 -27.93 -0.24
N SER A 104 -4.43 -29.04 -0.91
CA SER A 104 -4.59 -30.37 -0.33
C SER A 104 -3.63 -30.54 0.85
N LYS A 105 -4.12 -31.15 1.94
CA LYS A 105 -3.29 -31.56 3.08
C LYS A 105 -2.44 -32.80 2.75
N LYS A 106 -2.85 -33.59 1.76
CA LYS A 106 -2.12 -34.73 1.23
C LYS A 106 -1.47 -34.31 -0.08
N LEU A 107 -0.14 -34.29 -0.09
CA LEU A 107 0.63 -33.70 -1.18
C LEU A 107 0.48 -34.48 -2.50
N ALA A 108 0.33 -35.80 -2.44
CA ALA A 108 0.32 -36.66 -3.62
C ALA A 108 -1.02 -37.36 -3.93
N LEU A 109 -1.96 -37.47 -2.99
CA LEU A 109 -3.15 -38.31 -3.17
C LEU A 109 -4.40 -37.68 -2.55
N LEU A 110 -5.48 -37.58 -3.33
CA LEU A 110 -6.84 -37.58 -2.82
C LEU A 110 -7.36 -39.02 -2.79
#